data_AF-A0A6B2C2S2-F1
#
_entry.id   AF-A0A6B2C2S2-F1
#
_cell.length_a   1.000
_cell.length_b   1.000
_cell.length_c   1.000
_cell.angle_alpha   90.00
_cell.angle_beta   90.00
_cell.angle_gamma   90.00
#
_symmetry.space_group_name_H-M   'P 1'
#
loop_
_entity.id
_entity.type
_entity.pdbx_description
1 polymer ?
#
loop_
_entity_poly.entity_id
_entity_poly.type
_entity_poly.pdbx_seq_one_letter_code
_entity_poly.pdbx_strand_id
1 'polypeptide(L)'
;MLIREAVSYLSIDKKKTLEISDKIERLEEEVDDLRHKGLSIILARCNETGIPNCLLLKDILEYLENSADKTEDVADELRSIAVFTS
;
A
#
# COMPACT_ATOMS: atom_id res chain seq x y z
N MET A 1 -12.85 4.34 4.62
CA MET A 1 -11.38 4.31 4.51
C MET A 1 -10.87 3.54 5.71
N LEU A 2 -10.10 2.47 5.46
CA LEU A 2 -9.70 1.51 6.50
C LEU A 2 -8.92 2.16 7.64
N ILE A 3 -7.99 3.08 7.33
CA ILE A 3 -7.26 3.85 8.36
C ILE A 3 -8.22 4.56 9.33
N ARG A 4 -9.25 5.25 8.83
CA ARG A 4 -10.22 5.95 9.69
C ARG A 4 -10.96 4.97 10.60
N GLU A 5 -11.27 3.78 10.08
CA GLU A 5 -11.90 2.72 10.86
C GLU A 5 -10.96 2.18 11.93
N ALA A 6 -9.70 1.89 11.59
CA ALA A 6 -8.67 1.44 12.54
C ALA A 6 -8.46 2.46 13.67
N VAL A 7 -8.34 3.75 13.34
CA VAL A 7 -8.24 4.84 14.33
C VAL A 7 -9.44 4.86 15.27
N SER A 8 -10.66 4.64 14.75
CA SER A 8 -11.87 4.64 15.58
C SER A 8 -11.95 3.46 16.56
N TYR A 9 -11.26 2.36 16.27
CA TYR A 9 -11.21 1.19 17.14
C TYR A 9 -10.01 1.17 18.09
N LEU A 10 -9.00 2.02 17.89
CA LEU A 10 -7.75 2.01 18.65
C LEU A 10 -7.94 1.97 20.17
N SER A 11 -8.85 2.78 20.72
CA SER A 11 -9.15 2.86 22.16
C SER A 11 -10.35 2.01 22.61
N ILE A 12 -11.04 1.35 21.68
CA ILE A 12 -12.30 0.63 21.94
C ILE A 12 -12.10 -0.87 21.84
N ASP A 13 -11.51 -1.34 20.74
CA ASP A 13 -11.33 -2.74 20.41
C ASP A 13 -10.01 -2.93 19.67
N LYS A 14 -8.96 -3.27 20.43
CA LYS A 14 -7.63 -3.52 19.90
C LYS A 14 -7.61 -4.65 18.88
N LYS A 15 -8.42 -5.70 19.07
CA LYS A 15 -8.44 -6.84 18.14
C LYS A 15 -8.93 -6.37 16.78
N LYS A 16 -9.95 -5.51 16.77
CA LYS A 16 -10.46 -4.92 15.54
C LYS A 16 -9.47 -3.99 14.86
N THR A 17 -8.67 -3.22 15.62
CA THR A 17 -7.56 -2.44 15.06
C THR A 17 -6.56 -3.35 14.34
N LEU A 18 -6.10 -4.44 14.99
CA LEU A 18 -5.18 -5.40 14.39
C LEU A 18 -5.78 -6.03 13.11
N GLU A 19 -7.03 -6.47 13.16
CA GLU A 19 -7.72 -7.06 11.99
C GLU A 19 -7.83 -6.08 10.80
N ILE A 20 -7.93 -4.77 11.06
CA ILE A 20 -7.97 -3.75 10.01
C ILE A 20 -6.55 -3.45 9.50
N SER A 21 -5.54 -3.37 10.37
CA SER A 21 -4.15 -3.22 9.94
C SER A 21 -3.71 -4.38 9.04
N ASP A 22 -4.02 -5.63 9.40
CA ASP A 22 -3.73 -6.80 8.56
C ASP A 22 -4.45 -6.76 7.19
N LYS A 23 -5.61 -6.08 7.11
CA LYS A 23 -6.29 -5.87 5.82
C LYS A 23 -5.57 -4.83 4.96
N ILE A 24 -4.98 -3.81 5.57
CA ILE A 24 -4.22 -2.78 4.87
C ILE A 24 -2.92 -3.39 4.33
N GLU A 25 -2.22 -4.17 5.14
CA GLU A 25 -1.02 -4.93 4.75
C GLU A 25 -1.27 -5.81 3.51
N ARG A 26 -2.34 -6.63 3.53
CA ARG A 26 -2.71 -7.44 2.34
C ARG A 26 -3.00 -6.61 1.09
N LEU A 27 -3.55 -5.41 1.24
CA LEU A 27 -3.82 -4.53 0.10
C LEU A 27 -2.53 -3.88 -0.43
N GLU A 28 -1.59 -3.56 0.45
CA GLU A 28 -0.25 -3.09 0.07
C GLU A 28 0.51 -4.19 -0.68
N GLU A 29 0.50 -5.42 -0.17
CA GLU A 29 1.10 -6.58 -0.84
C GLU A 29 0.53 -6.77 -2.25
N GLU A 30 -0.81 -6.66 -2.41
CA GLU A 30 -1.45 -6.73 -3.73
C GLU A 30 -0.99 -5.59 -4.67
N VAL A 31 -0.75 -4.39 -4.14
CA VAL A 31 -0.27 -3.23 -4.91
C VAL A 31 1.18 -3.42 -5.34
N ASP A 32 2.07 -3.93 -4.49
CA ASP A 32 3.45 -4.24 -4.88
C ASP A 32 3.49 -5.32 -5.98
N ASP A 33 2.65 -6.34 -5.84
CA ASP A 33 2.50 -7.41 -6.83
C ASP A 33 2.06 -6.87 -8.20
N LEU A 34 1.13 -5.91 -8.19
CA LEU A 34 0.68 -5.20 -9.39
C LEU A 34 1.76 -4.29 -9.96
N ARG A 35 2.55 -3.61 -9.12
CA ARG A 35 3.70 -2.79 -9.54
C ARG A 35 4.72 -3.65 -10.28
N HIS A 36 5.10 -4.81 -9.73
CA HIS A 36 6.02 -5.74 -10.37
C HIS A 36 5.53 -6.23 -11.74
N LYS A 37 4.25 -6.62 -11.83
CA LYS A 37 3.62 -7.04 -13.10
C LYS A 37 3.57 -5.88 -14.08
N GLY A 38 3.21 -4.68 -13.63
CA GLY A 38 3.13 -3.46 -14.44
C GLY A 38 4.48 -3.07 -15.02
N LEU A 39 5.55 -3.07 -14.22
CA LEU A 39 6.91 -2.78 -14.67
C LEU A 39 7.39 -3.77 -15.74
N SER A 40 7.08 -5.06 -15.57
CA SER A 40 7.40 -6.09 -16.56
C SER A 40 6.72 -5.81 -17.91
N ILE A 41 5.45 -5.39 -17.89
CA ILE A 41 4.69 -5.05 -19.10
C ILE A 41 5.25 -3.78 -19.76
N ILE A 42 5.56 -2.75 -18.98
CA ILE A 42 6.13 -1.48 -19.48
C ILE A 42 7.46 -1.77 -20.19
N LEU A 43 8.35 -2.54 -19.55
CA LEU A 43 9.64 -2.87 -20.11
C LEU A 43 9.51 -3.65 -21.43
N ALA A 44 8.61 -4.63 -21.48
CA ALA A 44 8.38 -5.45 -22.68
C ALA A 44 7.87 -4.65 -23.87
N ARG A 45 7.12 -3.56 -23.64
CA ARG A 45 6.54 -2.71 -24.70
C ARG A 45 7.29 -1.40 -24.93
N CYS A 46 8.37 -1.16 -24.20
CA CYS A 46 8.96 0.16 -24.17
C CYS A 46 9.52 0.62 -25.54
N ASN A 47 10.04 -0.32 -26.33
CA ASN A 47 10.51 -0.05 -27.68
C ASN A 47 9.39 0.37 -28.64
N GLU A 48 8.14 -0.04 -28.39
CA GLU A 48 6.98 0.30 -29.21
C GLU A 48 6.37 1.65 -28.79
N THR A 49 6.31 1.91 -27.47
CA THR A 49 5.66 3.11 -26.91
C THR A 49 6.61 4.32 -26.85
N GLY A 50 7.91 4.10 -26.93
CA GLY A 50 8.95 5.12 -26.79
C GLY A 50 9.35 5.42 -25.34
N ILE A 51 10.64 5.67 -25.13
CA ILE A 51 11.26 5.86 -23.80
C ILE A 51 10.52 6.87 -22.92
N PRO A 52 10.10 8.07 -23.39
CA PRO A 52 9.41 9.04 -22.54
C PRO A 52 8.11 8.49 -21.94
N ASN A 53 7.35 7.72 -22.72
CA ASN A 53 6.09 7.13 -22.25
C ASN A 53 6.34 6.01 -21.23
N CYS A 54 7.39 5.22 -21.40
CA CYS A 54 7.75 4.18 -20.43
C CYS A 54 8.15 4.78 -19.08
N LEU A 55 8.94 5.86 -19.09
CA LEU A 55 9.34 6.55 -17.87
C LEU A 55 8.13 7.13 -17.15
N LEU A 56 7.23 7.79 -17.89
CA LEU A 56 6.01 8.31 -17.30
C LEU A 56 5.14 7.21 -16.67
N LEU A 57 4.99 6.06 -17.34
CA LEU A 57 4.22 4.93 -16.80
C LEU A 57 4.89 4.29 -15.58
N LYS A 58 6.22 4.15 -15.59
CA LYS A 58 7.00 3.70 -14.43
C LYS A 58 6.75 4.63 -13.25
N ASP A 59 6.90 5.93 -13.45
CA ASP A 59 6.75 6.91 -12.37
C ASP A 59 5.33 6.89 -11.80
N ILE A 60 4.30 6.73 -12.65
CA ILE A 60 2.91 6.55 -12.18
C ILE A 60 2.77 5.30 -11.29
N LEU A 61 3.35 4.16 -11.68
CA LEU A 61 3.31 2.94 -10.86
C LEU A 61 4.04 3.14 -9.52
N GLU A 62 5.20 3.79 -9.54
CA GLU A 62 5.94 4.12 -8.32
C GLU A 62 5.12 5.06 -7.42
N TYR A 63 4.43 6.06 -7.96
CA TYR A 63 3.58 6.93 -7.14
C TYR A 63 2.40 6.20 -6.51
N LEU A 64 1.81 5.22 -7.21
CA LEU A 64 0.71 4.42 -6.68
C LEU A 64 1.18 3.53 -5.52
N GLU A 65 2.30 2.84 -5.68
CA GLU A 65 2.87 1.99 -4.63
C GLU A 65 3.35 2.81 -3.44
N ASN A 66 4.09 3.91 -3.64
CA ASN A 66 4.48 4.82 -2.56
C ASN A 66 3.27 5.38 -1.78
N SER A 67 2.09 5.46 -2.40
CA SER A 67 0.87 5.88 -1.70
C SER A 67 0.24 4.75 -0.89
N ALA A 68 0.36 3.50 -1.35
CA ALA A 68 -0.11 2.32 -0.64
C ALA A 68 0.81 2.01 0.56
N ASP A 69 2.13 2.06 0.35
CA ASP A 69 3.18 1.93 1.37
C ASP A 69 2.95 2.89 2.55
N LYS A 70 2.76 4.19 2.28
CA LYS A 70 2.40 5.18 3.33
C LYS A 70 1.10 4.87 4.07
N THR A 71 0.18 4.13 3.45
CA THR A 71 -1.06 3.71 4.11
C THR A 71 -0.79 2.54 5.06
N GLU A 72 0.11 1.64 4.67
CA GLU A 72 0.62 0.53 5.48
C GLU A 72 1.48 1.03 6.64
N ASP A 73 2.40 1.97 6.43
CA ASP A 73 3.16 2.66 7.50
C ASP A 73 2.24 3.15 8.64
N VAL A 74 1.14 3.81 8.28
CA VAL A 74 0.16 4.30 9.27
C VAL A 74 -0.58 3.16 9.95
N ALA A 75 -0.90 2.09 9.23
CA ALA A 75 -1.53 0.90 9.80
C ALA A 75 -0.60 0.17 10.78
N ASP A 76 0.70 0.18 10.50
CA ASP A 76 1.76 -0.40 11.30
C ASP A 76 1.99 0.36 12.60
N GLU A 77 1.97 1.69 12.54
CA GLU A 77 1.95 2.54 13.74
C GLU A 77 0.70 2.29 14.61
N LEU A 78 -0.48 2.14 13.99
CA LEU A 78 -1.70 1.79 14.72
C LEU A 78 -1.61 0.39 15.35
N ARG A 79 -1.00 -0.58 14.66
CA ARG A 79 -0.74 -1.93 15.17
C ARG A 79 0.17 -1.86 16.39
N SER A 80 1.28 -1.11 16.26
CA SER A 80 2.25 -0.84 17.33
C SER A 80 1.57 -0.23 18.56
N ILE A 81 0.81 0.86 18.39
CA ILE A 81 0.09 1.51 19.49
C ILE A 81 -0.88 0.52 20.15
N ALA A 82 -1.68 -0.22 19.37
CA ALA A 82 -2.64 -1.18 19.92
C ALA A 82 -1.97 -2.30 20.74
N VAL A 83 -0.74 -2.68 20.39
CA VAL A 83 0.07 -3.63 21.16
C VAL A 83 0.66 -2.97 22.41
N PHE A 84 1.21 -1.76 22.33
CA PHE A 84 1.88 -1.10 23.46
C PHE A 84 0.94 -0.49 24.51
N THR A 85 -0.28 -0.10 24.13
CA THR A 85 -1.30 0.35 25.08
C THR A 85 -2.09 -0.82 25.70
N SER A 86 -1.53 -2.04 25.61
CA SER A 86 -2.06 -3.27 26.24
C SER A 86 -1.78 -3.34 27.74
#